data_AF-A0A7V2IBT8-F1
#
_entry.id   AF-A0A7V2IBT8-F1
#
_cell.length_a   1.000
_cell.length_b   1.000
_cell.length_c   1.000
_cell.angle_alpha   90.00
_cell.angle_beta   90.00
_cell.angle_gamma   90.00
#
_symmetry.space_group_name_H-M   'P 1'
#
loop_
_entity.id
_entity.type
_entity.pdbx_description
1 polymer ?
#
loop_
_entity_poly.entity_id
_entity_poly.type
_entity_poly.pdbx_seq_one_letter_code
_entity_poly.pdbx_strand_id
1 'polypeptide(L)'
;LLDLVDLGLPAGCEFLDPITPQFISDLVTWGAIGARTTESQVHRELASGLSMPVGFKNGTDGGVQIAIDACRAAAHPHRFLGVTEQGLAGIVATRGNPDCHVILRGGHSGPNYDAISVQKTLAALRDAGLPARVMIDTSHGNSDKDHTRQPLVAREVGAQVAQGEAGIIGVMMESFLVEGRQDLVDPARLVYGQSITDACMGWSTTVIVLHELAEAVRRRRQARARG
;
A
#
# COMPACT_ATOMS: atom_id res chain seq x y z
N LEU A 1 -14.35 7.92 -9.03
CA LEU A 1 -13.80 6.57 -9.30
C LEU A 1 -14.15 6.12 -10.71
N LEU A 2 -15.45 6.11 -11.06
CA LEU A 2 -15.90 5.76 -12.43
C LEU A 2 -15.14 6.53 -13.51
N ASP A 3 -15.06 7.86 -13.41
CA ASP A 3 -14.32 8.68 -14.38
C ASP A 3 -12.84 8.29 -14.53
N LEU A 4 -12.17 7.84 -13.46
CA LEU A 4 -10.77 7.40 -13.53
C LEU A 4 -10.64 6.07 -14.27
N VAL A 5 -11.56 5.14 -13.99
CA VAL A 5 -11.61 3.83 -14.65
C VAL A 5 -11.97 3.99 -16.14
N ASP A 6 -12.89 4.89 -16.47
CA ASP A 6 -13.25 5.22 -17.86
C ASP A 6 -12.08 5.83 -18.65
N LEU A 7 -11.16 6.53 -17.97
CA LEU A 7 -9.89 6.99 -18.55
C LEU A 7 -8.85 5.86 -18.72
N GLY A 8 -9.15 4.65 -18.28
CA GLY A 8 -8.22 3.50 -18.28
C GLY A 8 -7.16 3.58 -17.17
N LEU A 9 -7.37 4.40 -16.14
CA LEU A 9 -6.46 4.54 -15.00
C LEU A 9 -6.95 3.70 -13.81
N PRO A 10 -6.23 2.63 -13.41
CA PRO A 10 -6.59 1.84 -12.25
C PRO A 10 -6.59 2.66 -10.95
N ALA A 11 -7.53 2.38 -10.06
CA ALA A 11 -7.63 3.03 -8.75
C ALA A 11 -7.21 2.10 -7.62
N GLY A 12 -6.40 2.62 -6.69
CA GLY A 12 -6.14 2.01 -5.39
C GLY A 12 -6.96 2.69 -4.29
N CYS A 13 -7.38 1.95 -3.28
CA CYS A 13 -8.17 2.50 -2.17
C CYS A 13 -7.80 1.86 -0.83
N GLU A 14 -7.84 2.63 0.26
CA GLU A 14 -7.81 2.07 1.62
C GLU A 14 -9.22 1.69 2.06
N PHE A 15 -9.42 0.44 2.47
CA PHE A 15 -10.70 -0.04 2.99
C PHE A 15 -10.71 0.05 4.52
N LEU A 16 -11.18 1.19 5.02
CA LEU A 16 -11.22 1.52 6.44
C LEU A 16 -12.47 1.00 7.16
N ASP A 17 -13.58 0.87 6.46
CA ASP A 17 -14.84 0.41 7.03
C ASP A 17 -15.40 -0.77 6.23
N PRO A 18 -16.16 -1.68 6.87
CA PRO A 18 -16.65 -2.90 6.21
C PRO A 18 -17.90 -2.66 5.33
N ILE A 19 -18.40 -1.43 5.21
CA ILE A 19 -19.65 -1.12 4.50
C ILE A 19 -19.38 -0.47 3.15
N THR A 20 -18.47 0.51 3.08
CA THR A 20 -18.09 1.20 1.83
C THR A 20 -17.63 0.29 0.70
N PRO A 21 -17.01 -0.89 0.90
CA PRO A 21 -16.70 -1.80 -0.19
C PRO A 21 -17.89 -2.14 -1.08
N GLN A 22 -19.11 -2.24 -0.53
CA GLN A 22 -20.32 -2.54 -1.31
C GLN A 22 -20.67 -1.46 -2.34
N PHE A 23 -20.10 -0.26 -2.21
CA PHE A 23 -20.40 0.88 -3.07
C PHE A 23 -19.33 1.18 -4.12
N ILE A 24 -18.09 0.72 -3.89
CA ILE A 24 -16.94 1.15 -4.70
C ILE A 24 -15.99 0.02 -5.10
N SER A 25 -16.11 -1.18 -4.53
CA SER A 25 -15.10 -2.23 -4.70
C SER A 25 -15.01 -2.75 -6.14
N ASP A 26 -16.09 -2.67 -6.91
CA ASP A 26 -16.15 -2.98 -8.34
C ASP A 26 -15.31 -2.01 -9.21
N LEU A 27 -14.95 -0.83 -8.66
CA LEU A 27 -14.13 0.19 -9.32
C LEU A 27 -12.70 0.27 -8.77
N VAL A 28 -12.30 -0.63 -7.87
CA VAL A 28 -10.99 -0.62 -7.20
C VAL A 28 -10.14 -1.81 -7.67
N THR A 29 -8.94 -1.53 -8.17
CA THR A 29 -8.02 -2.56 -8.69
C THR A 29 -7.05 -3.08 -7.62
N TRP A 30 -6.85 -2.33 -6.54
CA TRP A 30 -5.95 -2.70 -5.44
C TRP A 30 -6.41 -2.07 -4.11
N GLY A 31 -6.41 -2.86 -3.03
CA GLY A 31 -6.82 -2.42 -1.70
C GLY A 31 -5.65 -2.26 -0.73
N ALA A 32 -5.78 -1.35 0.23
CA ALA A 32 -4.92 -1.28 1.41
C ALA A 32 -5.73 -1.46 2.71
N ILE A 33 -5.10 -2.09 3.70
CA ILE A 33 -5.52 -2.03 5.10
C ILE A 33 -4.47 -1.23 5.88
N GLY A 34 -4.91 -0.18 6.55
CA GLY A 34 -4.05 0.75 7.27
C GLY A 34 -3.33 0.15 8.46
N ALA A 35 -2.23 0.80 8.88
CA ALA A 35 -1.37 0.33 9.97
C ALA A 35 -2.09 0.17 11.32
N ARG A 36 -3.20 0.90 11.52
CA ARG A 36 -4.03 0.86 12.74
C ARG A 36 -5.12 -0.20 12.69
N THR A 37 -5.41 -0.76 11.52
CA THR A 37 -6.48 -1.73 11.30
C THR A 37 -5.97 -3.09 10.81
N THR A 38 -4.69 -3.22 10.47
CA THR A 38 -4.04 -4.51 10.13
C THR A 38 -4.23 -5.59 11.20
N GLU A 39 -4.22 -5.22 12.48
CA GLU A 39 -4.44 -6.16 13.59
C GLU A 39 -5.93 -6.48 13.83
N SER A 40 -6.85 -5.68 13.26
CA SER A 40 -8.28 -5.85 13.43
C SER A 40 -8.78 -7.09 12.68
N GLN A 41 -9.41 -8.00 13.43
CA GLN A 41 -10.03 -9.19 12.85
C GLN A 41 -11.11 -8.85 11.81
N VAL A 42 -11.90 -7.80 12.03
CA VAL A 42 -12.93 -7.33 11.08
C VAL A 42 -12.33 -6.97 9.73
N HIS A 43 -11.13 -6.37 9.71
CA HIS A 43 -10.46 -5.98 8.47
C HIS A 43 -9.79 -7.15 7.77
N ARG A 44 -9.30 -8.13 8.52
CA ARG A 44 -8.77 -9.40 7.98
C ARG A 44 -9.88 -10.21 7.33
N GLU A 45 -11.05 -10.27 7.97
CA GLU A 45 -12.27 -10.86 7.44
C GLU A 45 -12.74 -10.14 6.18
N LEU A 46 -12.80 -8.81 6.19
CA LEU A 46 -13.12 -8.01 5.01
C LEU A 46 -12.18 -8.32 3.84
N ALA A 47 -10.86 -8.23 4.07
CA ALA A 47 -9.85 -8.46 3.04
C ALA A 47 -9.93 -9.86 2.41
N SER A 48 -10.36 -10.87 3.19
CA SER A 48 -10.58 -12.23 2.69
C SER A 48 -11.70 -12.37 1.64
N GLY A 49 -12.60 -11.38 1.58
CA GLY A 49 -13.72 -11.32 0.63
C GLY A 49 -13.57 -10.28 -0.47
N LEU A 50 -12.53 -9.44 -0.41
CA LEU A 50 -12.28 -8.43 -1.44
C LEU A 50 -11.83 -9.09 -2.76
N SER A 51 -12.35 -8.57 -3.87
CA SER A 51 -12.16 -9.15 -5.22
C SER A 51 -10.88 -8.68 -5.94
N MET A 52 -9.95 -8.08 -5.19
CA MET A 52 -8.68 -7.53 -5.68
C MET A 52 -7.54 -7.83 -4.71
N PRO A 53 -6.26 -7.68 -5.12
CA PRO A 53 -5.12 -7.79 -4.23
C PRO A 53 -5.19 -6.77 -3.09
N VAL A 54 -4.75 -7.16 -1.89
CA VAL A 54 -4.79 -6.32 -0.68
C VAL A 54 -3.41 -6.21 -0.04
N GLY A 55 -2.95 -4.99 0.22
CA GLY A 55 -1.73 -4.73 0.98
C GLY A 55 -2.02 -4.41 2.44
N PHE A 56 -1.38 -5.12 3.37
CA PHE A 56 -1.45 -4.84 4.81
C PHE A 56 -0.23 -4.03 5.27
N LYS A 57 -0.45 -2.83 5.79
CA LYS A 57 0.62 -2.02 6.38
C LYS A 57 1.13 -2.65 7.68
N ASN A 58 2.46 -2.62 7.89
CA ASN A 58 3.04 -2.95 9.21
C ASN A 58 2.52 -2.01 10.30
N GLY A 59 2.65 -2.44 11.57
CA GLY A 59 2.18 -1.67 12.73
C GLY A 59 2.86 -0.32 12.87
N THR A 60 2.19 0.62 13.55
CA THR A 60 2.73 1.98 13.72
C THR A 60 4.03 2.02 14.53
N ASP A 61 4.31 1.00 15.33
CA ASP A 61 5.57 0.79 16.05
C ASP A 61 6.71 0.28 15.14
N GLY A 62 6.39 -0.21 13.93
CA GLY A 62 7.31 -0.84 12.98
C GLY A 62 7.18 -2.37 12.92
N GLY A 63 6.33 -2.97 13.75
CA GLY A 63 6.15 -4.42 13.82
C GLY A 63 5.55 -5.00 12.54
N VAL A 64 6.31 -5.88 11.87
CA VAL A 64 5.89 -6.52 10.61
C VAL A 64 5.02 -7.76 10.84
N GLN A 65 5.16 -8.42 12.00
CA GLN A 65 4.46 -9.67 12.30
C GLN A 65 2.93 -9.52 12.16
N ILE A 66 2.36 -8.40 12.60
CA ILE A 66 0.91 -8.19 12.51
C ILE A 66 0.40 -8.17 11.05
N ALA A 67 1.22 -7.72 10.11
CA ALA A 67 0.90 -7.70 8.68
C ALA A 67 1.05 -9.07 8.04
N ILE A 68 2.05 -9.85 8.48
CA ILE A 68 2.21 -11.26 8.08
C ILE A 68 1.01 -12.08 8.56
N ASP A 69 0.63 -11.94 9.83
CA ASP A 69 -0.52 -12.63 10.40
C ASP A 69 -1.83 -12.23 9.70
N ALA A 70 -1.96 -10.95 9.32
CA ALA A 70 -3.10 -10.47 8.56
C ALA A 70 -3.17 -11.05 7.15
N CYS A 71 -2.04 -11.12 6.43
CA CYS A 71 -1.97 -11.79 5.12
C CYS A 71 -2.36 -13.27 5.24
N ARG A 72 -1.86 -13.96 6.28
CA ARG A 72 -2.21 -15.35 6.56
C ARG A 72 -3.70 -15.51 6.86
N ALA A 73 -4.27 -14.68 7.72
CA ALA A 73 -5.68 -14.72 8.07
C ALA A 73 -6.57 -14.46 6.85
N ALA A 74 -6.26 -13.43 6.06
CA ALA A 74 -7.04 -13.06 4.88
C ALA A 74 -7.01 -14.15 3.79
N ALA A 75 -5.95 -14.97 3.72
CA ALA A 75 -5.86 -16.08 2.77
C ALA A 75 -6.83 -17.24 3.06
N HIS A 76 -7.48 -17.27 4.23
CA HIS A 76 -8.43 -18.32 4.61
C HIS A 76 -9.90 -17.88 4.47
N PRO A 77 -10.85 -18.83 4.28
CA PRO A 77 -12.28 -18.56 4.37
C PRO A 77 -12.71 -18.02 5.73
N HIS A 78 -13.60 -17.03 5.75
CA HIS A 78 -14.23 -16.49 6.96
C HIS A 78 -15.75 -16.53 6.87
N ARG A 79 -16.41 -16.39 8.02
CA ARG A 79 -17.86 -16.15 8.15
C ARG A 79 -18.11 -15.05 9.18
N PHE A 80 -18.75 -13.96 8.77
CA PHE A 80 -18.94 -12.78 9.62
C PHE A 80 -20.24 -12.06 9.28
N LEU A 81 -20.64 -11.11 10.14
CA LEU A 81 -21.80 -10.23 9.89
C LEU A 81 -21.37 -9.05 9.02
N GLY A 82 -22.06 -8.84 7.92
CA GLY A 82 -21.82 -7.73 6.99
C GLY A 82 -23.11 -7.11 6.48
N VAL A 83 -22.98 -6.26 5.47
CA VAL A 83 -24.10 -5.59 4.79
C VAL A 83 -24.15 -6.08 3.33
N THR A 84 -25.34 -6.41 2.85
CA THR A 84 -25.57 -6.81 1.44
C THR A 84 -25.68 -5.59 0.53
N GLU A 85 -25.66 -5.79 -0.79
CA GLU A 85 -25.89 -4.73 -1.78
C GLU A 85 -27.23 -3.99 -1.61
N GLN A 86 -28.22 -4.63 -0.97
CA GLN A 86 -29.52 -4.02 -0.65
C GLN A 86 -29.51 -3.21 0.66
N GLY A 87 -28.36 -3.09 1.32
CA GLY A 87 -28.24 -2.38 2.60
C GLY A 87 -28.76 -3.15 3.81
N LEU A 88 -28.96 -4.47 3.70
CA LEU A 88 -29.45 -5.31 4.79
C LEU A 88 -28.30 -6.01 5.51
N ALA A 89 -28.46 -6.22 6.82
CA ALA A 89 -27.51 -7.05 7.57
C ALA A 89 -27.64 -8.52 7.15
N GLY A 90 -26.50 -9.19 6.96
CA GLY A 90 -26.46 -10.59 6.55
C GLY A 90 -25.18 -11.31 7.00
N ILE A 91 -25.18 -12.64 6.89
CA ILE A 91 -23.99 -13.45 7.08
C ILE A 91 -23.22 -13.50 5.76
N VAL A 92 -21.99 -13.02 5.76
CA VAL A 92 -21.06 -13.09 4.64
C VAL A 92 -20.16 -14.30 4.83
N ALA A 93 -19.95 -15.06 3.76
CA ALA A 93 -18.98 -16.15 3.72
C ALA A 93 -17.97 -15.90 2.59
N THR A 94 -16.69 -15.89 2.92
CA THR A 94 -15.60 -15.59 1.97
C THR A 94 -14.82 -16.84 1.63
N ARG A 95 -14.05 -16.79 0.54
CA ARG A 95 -13.21 -17.90 0.08
C ARG A 95 -11.75 -17.78 0.53
N GLY A 96 -11.38 -16.64 1.13
CA GLY A 96 -9.99 -16.26 1.32
C GLY A 96 -9.45 -15.51 0.10
N ASN A 97 -8.49 -14.61 0.35
CA ASN A 97 -7.80 -13.80 -0.64
C ASN A 97 -6.30 -14.16 -0.65
N PRO A 98 -5.83 -14.96 -1.64
CA PRO A 98 -4.42 -15.36 -1.72
C PRO A 98 -3.49 -14.23 -2.23
N ASP A 99 -4.05 -13.13 -2.71
CA ASP A 99 -3.33 -12.01 -3.32
C ASP A 99 -3.02 -10.90 -2.31
N CYS A 100 -2.81 -11.30 -1.05
CA CYS A 100 -2.35 -10.40 0.00
C CYS A 100 -0.81 -10.22 -0.02
N HIS A 101 -0.34 -9.07 0.44
CA HIS A 101 1.09 -8.76 0.60
C HIS A 101 1.32 -7.74 1.72
N VAL A 102 2.56 -7.67 2.22
CA VAL A 102 2.96 -6.72 3.27
C VAL A 102 3.38 -5.38 2.65
N ILE A 103 2.99 -4.28 3.30
CA ILE A 103 3.46 -2.93 3.02
C ILE A 103 4.38 -2.47 4.16
N LEU A 104 5.64 -2.18 3.84
CA LEU A 104 6.62 -1.59 4.75
C LEU A 104 6.51 -0.06 4.69
N ARG A 105 6.13 0.57 5.81
CA ARG A 105 5.82 2.02 5.92
C ARG A 105 6.54 2.73 7.05
N GLY A 106 7.59 2.11 7.59
CA GLY A 106 8.31 2.54 8.78
C GLY A 106 7.47 2.41 10.06
N GLY A 107 7.92 3.03 11.14
CA GLY A 107 7.20 3.11 12.40
C GLY A 107 7.92 4.00 13.41
N HIS A 108 7.48 3.97 14.66
CA HIS A 108 8.15 4.71 15.75
C HIS A 108 9.61 4.24 15.97
N SER A 109 9.93 2.99 15.61
CA SER A 109 11.28 2.45 15.63
C SER A 109 12.17 2.96 14.48
N GLY A 110 11.61 3.72 13.54
CA GLY A 110 12.30 4.32 12.41
C GLY A 110 11.82 3.79 11.05
N PRO A 111 12.50 4.20 9.96
CA PRO A 111 12.27 3.67 8.62
C PRO A 111 12.60 2.17 8.52
N ASN A 112 11.92 1.46 7.63
CA ASN A 112 12.12 0.02 7.38
C ASN A 112 12.18 -0.32 5.88
N TYR A 113 12.65 0.62 5.04
CA TYR A 113 12.80 0.43 3.61
C TYR A 113 14.20 -0.06 3.17
N ASP A 114 15.16 -0.10 4.10
CA ASP A 114 16.53 -0.53 3.82
C ASP A 114 16.60 -2.03 3.49
N ALA A 115 17.70 -2.45 2.86
CA ALA A 115 17.87 -3.83 2.40
C ALA A 115 17.79 -4.86 3.54
N ILE A 116 18.25 -4.54 4.75
CA ILE A 116 18.20 -5.46 5.89
C ILE A 116 16.75 -5.67 6.32
N SER A 117 15.98 -4.58 6.45
CA SER A 117 14.55 -4.64 6.78
C SER A 117 13.74 -5.41 5.74
N VAL A 118 14.02 -5.18 4.45
CA VAL A 118 13.41 -5.93 3.34
C VAL A 118 13.75 -7.41 3.43
N GLN A 119 15.02 -7.79 3.55
CA GLN A 119 15.41 -9.21 3.63
C GLN A 119 14.82 -9.93 4.85
N LYS A 120 14.81 -9.28 6.02
CA LYS A 120 14.19 -9.83 7.23
C LYS A 120 12.71 -10.11 7.01
N THR A 121 11.99 -9.17 6.39
CA THR A 121 10.57 -9.34 6.08
C THR A 121 10.34 -10.47 5.08
N LEU A 122 11.13 -10.53 4.01
CA LEU A 122 11.03 -11.59 3.01
C LEU A 122 11.33 -12.97 3.60
N ALA A 123 12.31 -13.08 4.51
CA ALA A 123 12.59 -14.32 5.24
C ALA A 123 11.39 -14.73 6.12
N ALA A 124 10.86 -13.80 6.93
CA ALA A 124 9.71 -14.06 7.78
C ALA A 124 8.46 -14.49 6.99
N LEU A 125 8.22 -13.92 5.81
CA LEU A 125 7.15 -14.36 4.90
C LEU A 125 7.35 -15.80 4.42
N ARG A 126 8.58 -16.18 4.05
CA ARG A 126 8.89 -17.57 3.65
C ARG A 126 8.69 -18.55 4.80
N ASP A 127 9.16 -18.19 6.00
CA ASP A 127 9.01 -19.02 7.20
C ASP A 127 7.53 -19.20 7.58
N ALA A 128 6.68 -18.20 7.30
CA ALA A 128 5.23 -18.28 7.46
C ALA A 128 4.52 -19.04 6.33
N GLY A 129 5.24 -19.53 5.30
CA GLY A 129 4.67 -20.21 4.13
C GLY A 129 3.92 -19.28 3.18
N LEU A 130 4.17 -17.97 3.25
CA LEU A 130 3.54 -16.95 2.40
C LEU A 130 4.47 -16.56 1.24
N PRO A 131 3.93 -16.07 0.11
CA PRO A 131 4.74 -15.50 -0.94
C PRO A 131 5.59 -14.33 -0.43
N ALA A 132 6.90 -14.39 -0.66
CA ALA A 132 7.86 -13.37 -0.24
C ALA A 132 7.75 -12.13 -1.14
N ARG A 133 6.74 -11.31 -0.88
CA ARG A 133 6.39 -10.10 -1.65
C ARG A 133 6.13 -8.94 -0.70
N VAL A 134 6.84 -7.84 -0.91
CA VAL A 134 6.67 -6.60 -0.16
C VAL A 134 6.43 -5.42 -1.10
N MET A 135 5.58 -4.50 -0.66
CA MET A 135 5.47 -3.15 -1.19
C MET A 135 6.13 -2.19 -0.20
N ILE A 136 6.82 -1.16 -0.69
CA ILE A 136 7.44 -0.13 0.17
C ILE A 136 6.68 1.19 0.04
N ASP A 137 6.11 1.68 1.14
CA ASP A 137 5.55 3.03 1.24
C ASP A 137 6.70 4.02 1.49
N THR A 138 6.94 4.93 0.55
CA THR A 138 8.05 5.89 0.61
C THR A 138 7.75 7.07 1.53
N SER A 139 6.50 7.25 1.94
CA SER A 139 6.02 8.35 2.79
C SER A 139 6.08 7.97 4.28
N HIS A 140 5.24 8.62 5.08
CA HIS A 140 4.89 8.15 6.41
C HIS A 140 6.10 7.93 7.34
N GLY A 141 6.23 6.77 7.99
CA GLY A 141 7.35 6.48 8.88
C GLY A 141 8.67 6.32 8.13
N ASN A 142 8.62 5.98 6.84
CA ASN A 142 9.83 5.87 6.02
C ASN A 142 10.38 7.23 5.59
N SER A 143 9.52 8.23 5.42
CA SER A 143 9.93 9.61 5.18
C SER A 143 10.06 10.45 6.45
N ASP A 144 9.85 9.87 7.63
CA ASP A 144 9.77 10.60 8.90
C ASP A 144 8.74 11.75 8.86
N LYS A 145 7.64 11.52 8.12
CA LYS A 145 6.58 12.48 7.81
C LYS A 145 7.03 13.74 7.07
N ASP A 146 8.24 13.73 6.52
CA ASP A 146 8.74 14.79 5.64
C ASP A 146 8.60 14.35 4.17
N HIS A 147 7.63 14.95 3.47
CA HIS A 147 7.35 14.63 2.07
C HIS A 147 8.55 14.86 1.13
N THR A 148 9.50 15.73 1.49
CA THR A 148 10.70 16.01 0.69
C THR A 148 11.70 14.86 0.72
N ARG A 149 11.56 13.92 1.68
CA ARG A 149 12.39 12.72 1.79
C ARG A 149 11.90 11.56 0.94
N GLN A 150 10.65 11.57 0.47
CA GLN A 150 10.09 10.48 -0.36
C GLN A 150 10.95 10.15 -1.60
N PRO A 151 11.50 11.13 -2.36
CA PRO A 151 12.40 10.84 -3.49
C PRO A 151 13.68 10.11 -3.08
N LEU A 152 14.24 10.42 -1.91
CA LEU A 152 15.44 9.73 -1.40
C LEU A 152 15.12 8.27 -1.10
N VAL A 153 14.01 8.02 -0.39
CA VAL A 153 13.54 6.66 -0.10
C VAL A 153 13.28 5.88 -1.39
N ALA A 154 12.59 6.49 -2.36
CA ALA A 154 12.29 5.87 -3.65
C ALA A 154 13.57 5.50 -4.43
N ARG A 155 14.61 6.34 -4.39
CA ARG A 155 15.91 6.06 -5.03
C ARG A 155 16.65 4.92 -4.36
N GLU A 156 16.63 4.83 -3.04
CA GLU A 156 17.25 3.71 -2.30
C GLU A 156 16.53 2.38 -2.59
N VAL A 157 15.19 2.40 -2.63
CA VAL A 157 14.39 1.24 -3.05
C VAL A 157 14.69 0.88 -4.52
N GLY A 158 14.77 1.89 -5.39
CA GLY A 158 15.15 1.71 -6.80
C GLY A 158 16.53 1.07 -6.95
N ALA A 159 17.51 1.44 -6.12
CA ALA A 159 18.83 0.82 -6.14
C ALA A 159 18.77 -0.67 -5.77
N GLN A 160 18.00 -1.06 -4.75
CA GLN A 160 17.79 -2.47 -4.39
C GLN A 160 17.15 -3.24 -5.55
N VAL A 161 16.11 -2.67 -6.18
CA VAL A 161 15.46 -3.27 -7.36
C VAL A 161 16.47 -3.45 -8.49
N ALA A 162 17.25 -2.41 -8.82
CA ALA A 162 18.26 -2.46 -9.88
C ALA A 162 19.35 -3.52 -9.62
N GLN A 163 19.70 -3.75 -8.35
CA GLN A 163 20.66 -4.78 -7.91
C GLN A 163 20.11 -6.20 -7.95
N GLY A 164 18.82 -6.40 -8.26
CA GLY A 164 18.26 -7.73 -8.48
C GLY A 164 17.14 -8.12 -7.53
N GLU A 165 16.83 -7.30 -6.52
CA GLU A 165 15.82 -7.64 -5.51
C GLU A 165 14.47 -7.93 -6.17
N ALA A 166 13.97 -9.14 -5.94
CA ALA A 166 12.80 -9.71 -6.59
C ALA A 166 11.54 -9.60 -5.72
N GLY A 167 11.72 -9.57 -4.40
CA GLY A 167 10.65 -9.51 -3.41
C GLY A 167 10.00 -8.13 -3.30
N ILE A 168 10.68 -7.06 -3.74
CA ILE A 168 10.07 -5.72 -3.88
C ILE A 168 9.19 -5.73 -5.14
N ILE A 169 7.88 -5.83 -4.94
CA ILE A 169 6.89 -5.92 -6.01
C ILE A 169 6.21 -4.59 -6.33
N GLY A 170 6.35 -3.59 -5.46
CA GLY A 170 5.73 -2.28 -5.66
C GLY A 170 6.25 -1.22 -4.70
N VAL A 171 5.90 0.03 -5.01
CA VAL A 171 6.09 1.19 -4.13
C VAL A 171 4.78 1.95 -3.99
N MET A 172 4.59 2.60 -2.86
CA MET A 172 3.51 3.56 -2.61
C MET A 172 4.15 4.92 -2.36
N MET A 173 3.63 5.96 -3.01
CA MET A 173 4.12 7.33 -2.91
C MET A 173 2.94 8.27 -2.71
N GLU A 174 3.12 9.31 -1.90
CA GLU A 174 2.12 10.36 -1.72
C GLU A 174 2.50 11.59 -2.52
N SER A 175 1.76 11.82 -3.60
CA SER A 175 1.95 12.95 -4.48
C SER A 175 0.66 13.62 -4.87
N PHE A 176 0.73 14.92 -5.13
CA PHE A 176 -0.39 15.71 -5.61
C PHE A 176 0.09 16.77 -6.60
N LEU A 177 -0.81 17.62 -7.11
CA LEU A 177 -0.45 18.61 -8.13
C LEU A 177 0.53 19.64 -7.55
N VAL A 178 0.23 20.13 -6.35
CA VAL A 178 1.02 21.07 -5.55
C VAL A 178 1.57 20.34 -4.34
N GLU A 179 2.84 20.58 -4.04
CA GLU A 179 3.54 19.94 -2.92
C GLU A 179 3.08 20.45 -1.55
N GLY A 180 3.46 19.73 -0.50
CA GLY A 180 3.13 20.06 0.88
C GLY A 180 1.68 19.71 1.24
N ARG A 181 1.16 20.42 2.24
CA ARG A 181 -0.23 20.33 2.72
C ARG A 181 -0.75 21.72 3.10
N GLN A 182 -2.06 21.83 3.24
CA GLN A 182 -2.76 22.98 3.77
C GLN A 182 -3.80 22.53 4.81
N ASP A 183 -4.23 23.42 5.69
CA ASP A 183 -5.27 23.13 6.67
C ASP A 183 -6.65 23.48 6.12
N LEU A 184 -7.65 22.63 6.40
CA LEU A 184 -9.04 22.88 6.05
C LEU A 184 -9.67 23.89 7.02
N VAL A 185 -9.37 25.17 6.82
CA VAL A 185 -9.95 26.28 7.61
C VAL A 185 -11.17 26.88 6.90
N ASP A 186 -11.05 27.18 5.61
CA ASP A 186 -12.13 27.71 4.77
C ASP A 186 -12.10 27.00 3.40
N PRO A 187 -13.12 26.17 3.07
CA PRO A 187 -13.19 25.45 1.80
C PRO A 187 -13.10 26.35 0.56
N ALA A 188 -13.54 27.61 0.65
CA ALA A 188 -13.51 28.55 -0.48
C ALA A 188 -12.11 29.11 -0.78
N ARG A 189 -11.14 28.90 0.11
CA ARG A 189 -9.78 29.47 0.02
C ARG A 189 -8.68 28.42 -0.12
N LEU A 190 -9.05 27.16 -0.33
CA LEU A 190 -8.08 26.09 -0.53
C LEU A 190 -7.29 26.32 -1.82
N VAL A 191 -5.98 26.11 -1.74
CA VAL A 191 -5.12 26.02 -2.91
C VAL A 191 -5.52 24.77 -3.69
N TYR A 192 -5.96 24.97 -4.94
CA TYR A 192 -6.32 23.87 -5.81
C TYR A 192 -5.13 22.91 -5.98
N GLY A 193 -5.38 21.62 -5.81
CA GLY A 193 -4.36 20.60 -6.02
C GLY A 193 -3.30 20.52 -4.92
N GLN A 194 -3.54 21.07 -3.72
CA GLN A 194 -2.69 20.85 -2.53
C GLN A 194 -3.43 20.02 -1.46
N SER A 195 -2.76 19.04 -0.87
CA SER A 195 -3.36 18.08 0.08
C SER A 195 -3.88 18.77 1.35
N ILE A 196 -5.01 18.30 1.89
CA ILE A 196 -5.55 18.74 3.19
C ILE A 196 -5.24 17.76 4.34
N THR A 197 -4.52 16.68 4.05
CA THR A 197 -4.15 15.64 5.01
C THR A 197 -2.63 15.62 5.20
N ASP A 198 -1.95 14.55 4.81
CA ASP A 198 -0.50 14.45 4.85
C ASP A 198 0.13 15.23 3.69
N ALA A 199 1.36 15.71 3.92
CA ALA A 199 2.10 16.47 2.92
C ALA A 199 2.51 15.57 1.76
N CYS A 200 2.32 16.05 0.52
CA CYS A 200 2.61 15.29 -0.69
C CYS A 200 3.80 15.88 -1.46
N MET A 201 4.48 15.04 -2.24
CA MET A 201 5.36 15.52 -3.30
C MET A 201 4.54 16.26 -4.37
N GLY A 202 5.12 17.30 -4.99
CA GLY A 202 4.52 17.97 -6.14
C GLY A 202 4.69 17.20 -7.44
N TRP A 203 3.88 17.54 -8.45
CA TRP A 203 3.84 16.84 -9.74
C TRP A 203 5.20 16.71 -10.44
N SER A 204 5.97 17.80 -10.47
CA SER A 204 7.30 17.81 -11.12
C SER A 204 8.25 16.78 -10.51
N THR A 205 8.23 16.65 -9.18
CA THR A 205 9.03 15.66 -8.45
C THR A 205 8.53 14.24 -8.72
N THR A 206 7.21 14.04 -8.72
CA THR A 206 6.60 12.73 -9.01
C THR A 206 7.03 12.17 -10.37
N VAL A 207 6.98 12.99 -11.42
CA VAL A 207 7.40 12.57 -12.77
C VAL A 207 8.85 12.11 -12.78
N ILE A 208 9.74 12.85 -12.12
CA ILE A 208 11.16 12.49 -12.01
C ILE A 208 11.33 11.14 -11.31
N VAL A 209 10.71 10.97 -10.14
CA VAL A 209 10.82 9.72 -9.35
C VAL A 209 10.27 8.52 -10.11
N LEU A 210 9.16 8.66 -10.84
CA LEU A 210 8.61 7.60 -11.67
C LEU A 210 9.57 7.18 -12.79
N HIS A 211 10.25 8.13 -13.45
CA HIS A 211 11.26 7.82 -14.46
C HIS A 211 12.47 7.09 -13.87
N GLU A 212 12.95 7.52 -12.70
CA GLU A 212 14.07 6.87 -11.99
C GLU A 212 13.73 5.43 -11.58
N LEU A 213 12.52 5.19 -11.05
CA LEU A 213 12.05 3.84 -10.72
C LEU A 213 11.91 2.96 -11.96
N ALA A 214 11.42 3.52 -13.08
CA ALA A 214 11.33 2.80 -14.33
C ALA A 214 12.71 2.39 -14.87
N GLU A 215 13.72 3.26 -14.74
CA GLU A 215 15.12 2.94 -15.07
C GLU A 215 15.66 1.80 -14.18
N ALA A 216 15.41 1.84 -12.87
CA ALA A 216 15.80 0.76 -11.97
C ALA A 216 15.23 -0.61 -12.40
N VAL A 217 13.95 -0.64 -12.78
CA VAL A 217 13.30 -1.86 -13.30
C VAL A 217 13.95 -2.34 -14.60
N ARG A 218 14.28 -1.43 -15.53
CA ARG A 218 14.98 -1.77 -16.78
C ARG A 218 16.35 -2.38 -16.51
N ARG A 219 17.14 -1.78 -15.62
CA ARG A 219 18.46 -2.29 -15.23
C ARG A 219 18.37 -3.70 -14.64
N ARG A 220 17.42 -3.95 -13.75
CA ARG A 220 17.16 -5.30 -13.19
C ARG A 220 16.90 -6.33 -14.29
N ARG A 221 16.05 -5.99 -15.27
CA ARG A 221 15.71 -6.87 -16.39
C ARG A 221 16.93 -7.15 -17.28
N GLN A 222 17.74 -6.15 -17.56
CA GLN A 222 18.97 -6.30 -18.35
C GLN A 222 20.01 -7.18 -17.65
N ALA A 223 20.19 -7.02 -16.33
CA ALA A 223 21.09 -7.85 -15.54
C ALA A 223 20.67 -9.32 -15.58
N ARG A 224 19.37 -9.61 -15.47
CA ARG A 224 18.82 -10.97 -15.58
C ARG A 224 18.90 -11.58 -16.97
N ALA A 225 18.90 -10.78 -18.03
CA ALA A 225 19.02 -11.29 -19.40
C ALA A 225 20.47 -11.65 -19.77
N ARG A 226 21.46 -11.19 -18.99
CA ARG A 226 22.89 -11.40 -19.24
C ARG A 226 23.51 -12.53 -18.41
N GLY A 227 22.84 -12.98 -17.34
CA GLY A 227 23.26 -14.09 -16.49
C GLY A 227 22.42 -15.32 -16.72
#